data_AF-A0A7X7YJ22-F1
#
_entry.id   AF-A0A7X7YJ22-F1
#
_cell.length_a   1.000
_cell.length_b   1.000
_cell.length_c   1.000
_cell.angle_alpha   90.00
_cell.angle_beta   90.00
_cell.angle_gamma   90.00
#
_symmetry.space_group_name_H-M   'P 1'
#
loop_
_entity.id
_entity.type
_entity.pdbx_description
1 polymer ?
#
loop_
_entity_poly.entity_id
_entity_poly.type
_entity_poly.pdbx_seq_one_letter_code
_entity_poly.pdbx_strand_id
1 'polypeptide(L)'
;MNLPTLQDPSRYTGLYVIDFSDHCGVGFTAEEVAEVLDSEKFRNAKVYKIRNAFPDGRMELIGVRREIFELETGMFFYAEDSEKAEEDFKRLVDLAVRHAPPARAKVHLTQFSDDRFVTAMIFPAEFNEEFSQWLLDGNYQTCGAVEGGIEACQRYYRLDPRILRRHQLWNSPAIESMTGSLLLEATNRAIVR
;
A
#
# COMPACT_ATOMS: atom_id res chain seq x y z
N MET A 1 -13.22 -12.81 -18.10
CA MET A 1 -11.82 -12.94 -17.68
C MET A 1 -11.30 -14.33 -18.00
N ASN A 2 -10.27 -14.42 -18.85
CA ASN A 2 -9.59 -15.67 -19.20
C ASN A 2 -8.14 -15.54 -18.73
N LEU A 3 -7.79 -16.19 -17.62
CA LEU A 3 -6.43 -16.14 -17.09
C LEU A 3 -5.51 -17.12 -17.84
N PRO A 4 -4.24 -16.76 -18.07
CA PRO A 4 -3.26 -17.70 -18.58
C PRO A 4 -2.96 -18.80 -17.56
N THR A 5 -2.46 -19.94 -18.04
CA THR A 5 -1.85 -20.95 -17.16
C THR A 5 -0.52 -20.41 -16.63
N LEU A 6 -0.37 -20.34 -15.31
CA LEU A 6 0.83 -19.84 -14.66
C LEU A 6 1.76 -20.99 -14.26
N GLN A 7 3.06 -20.82 -14.50
CA GLN A 7 4.09 -21.63 -13.86
C GLN A 7 4.43 -21.01 -12.51
N ASP A 8 4.51 -21.83 -11.47
CA ASP A 8 4.70 -21.42 -10.07
C ASP A 8 3.75 -20.29 -9.63
N PRO A 9 2.44 -20.57 -9.50
CA PRO A 9 1.44 -19.54 -9.19
C PRO A 9 1.73 -18.77 -7.89
N SER A 10 2.34 -19.42 -6.90
CA SER A 10 2.67 -18.83 -5.60
C SER A 10 3.43 -17.51 -5.69
N ARG A 11 4.32 -17.37 -6.69
CA ARG A 11 5.16 -16.18 -6.88
C ARG A 11 4.38 -14.92 -7.25
N TYR A 12 3.11 -15.07 -7.67
CA TYR A 12 2.25 -13.95 -8.05
C TYR A 12 1.38 -13.44 -6.90
N THR A 13 1.46 -14.06 -5.71
CA THR A 13 0.76 -13.58 -4.51
C THR A 13 1.17 -12.14 -4.19
N GLY A 14 0.19 -11.26 -3.96
CA GLY A 14 0.40 -9.82 -3.75
C GLY A 14 0.51 -8.99 -5.04
N LEU A 15 0.62 -9.63 -6.20
CA LEU A 15 0.59 -8.95 -7.50
C LEU A 15 -0.84 -8.79 -8.02
N TYR A 16 -0.96 -8.11 -9.15
CA TYR A 16 -2.24 -7.73 -9.73
C TYR A 16 -2.50 -8.41 -11.08
N VAL A 17 -3.78 -8.62 -11.34
CA VAL A 17 -4.35 -8.96 -12.63
C VAL A 17 -5.11 -7.75 -13.14
N ILE A 18 -4.90 -7.40 -14.41
CA ILE A 18 -5.70 -6.40 -15.11
C ILE A 18 -6.51 -7.11 -16.20
N ASP A 19 -7.83 -6.99 -16.13
CA ASP A 19 -8.77 -7.44 -17.17
C ASP A 19 -9.08 -6.25 -18.09
N PHE A 20 -8.53 -6.29 -19.30
CA PHE A 20 -8.71 -5.29 -20.35
C PHE A 20 -9.99 -5.50 -21.17
N SER A 21 -10.85 -6.43 -20.77
CA SER A 21 -12.08 -6.89 -21.44
C SER A 21 -11.86 -7.89 -22.58
N ASP A 22 -10.89 -7.66 -23.46
CA ASP A 22 -10.55 -8.57 -24.57
C ASP A 22 -9.46 -9.60 -24.17
N HIS A 23 -8.59 -9.23 -23.24
CA HIS A 23 -7.58 -10.10 -22.66
C HIS A 23 -7.27 -9.73 -21.20
N CYS A 24 -6.46 -10.54 -20.54
CA CYS A 24 -6.04 -10.30 -19.16
C CYS A 24 -4.52 -10.40 -19.07
N GLY A 25 -3.90 -9.47 -18.34
CA GLY A 25 -2.49 -9.53 -17.98
C GLY A 25 -2.34 -9.86 -16.49
N VAL A 26 -1.42 -10.77 -16.17
CA VAL A 26 -1.14 -11.22 -14.80
C VAL A 26 0.27 -10.87 -14.39
N GLY A 27 0.40 -10.37 -13.15
CA GLY A 27 1.69 -10.09 -12.53
C GLY A 27 2.11 -8.64 -12.69
N PHE A 28 1.19 -7.70 -12.45
CA PHE A 28 1.53 -6.27 -12.32
C PHE A 28 1.83 -5.91 -10.86
N THR A 29 2.71 -4.95 -10.60
CA THR A 29 2.86 -4.31 -9.28
C THR A 29 1.75 -3.28 -9.07
N ALA A 30 1.56 -2.82 -7.83
CA ALA A 30 0.62 -1.72 -7.55
C ALA A 30 0.97 -0.44 -8.33
N GLU A 31 2.27 -0.13 -8.43
CA GLU A 31 2.78 1.07 -9.12
C GLU A 31 2.50 1.00 -10.64
N GLU A 32 2.70 -0.17 -11.25
CA GLU A 32 2.36 -0.41 -12.66
C GLU A 32 0.85 -0.33 -12.90
N VAL A 33 0.03 -0.85 -11.97
CA VAL A 33 -1.42 -0.73 -12.08
C VAL A 33 -1.85 0.73 -12.04
N ALA A 34 -1.31 1.53 -11.11
CA ALA A 34 -1.62 2.95 -11.02
C ALA A 34 -1.33 3.66 -12.35
N GLU A 35 -0.14 3.42 -12.94
CA GLU A 35 0.25 4.02 -14.22
C GLU A 35 -0.62 3.52 -15.40
N VAL A 36 -0.97 2.23 -15.44
CA VAL A 36 -1.89 1.70 -16.47
C VAL A 36 -3.26 2.37 -16.37
N LEU A 37 -3.77 2.53 -15.15
CA LEU A 37 -5.06 3.15 -14.93
C LEU A 37 -5.02 4.62 -15.36
N ASP A 38 -3.97 5.39 -15.13
CA ASP A 38 -3.86 6.78 -15.58
C ASP A 38 -4.04 6.97 -17.10
N SER A 39 -3.91 5.91 -17.90
CA SER A 39 -4.20 5.95 -19.33
C SER A 39 -5.70 5.93 -19.65
N GLU A 40 -6.15 6.92 -20.44
CA GLU A 40 -7.49 6.93 -21.06
C GLU A 40 -7.80 5.64 -21.84
N LYS A 41 -6.78 4.99 -22.42
CA LYS A 41 -6.92 3.74 -23.17
C LYS A 41 -7.53 2.62 -22.31
N PHE A 42 -7.25 2.61 -21.01
CA PHE A 42 -7.58 1.53 -20.10
C PHE A 42 -8.60 1.94 -19.03
N ARG A 43 -9.38 3.00 -19.27
CA ARG A 43 -10.34 3.53 -18.30
C ARG A 43 -11.37 2.50 -17.78
N ASN A 44 -11.72 1.50 -18.61
CA ASN A 44 -12.71 0.47 -18.29
C ASN A 44 -12.06 -0.83 -17.78
N ALA A 45 -10.74 -0.87 -17.64
CA ALA A 45 -10.04 -2.06 -17.16
C ALA A 45 -10.45 -2.37 -15.72
N LYS A 46 -10.57 -3.67 -15.40
CA LYS A 46 -10.86 -4.12 -14.03
C LYS A 46 -9.59 -4.66 -13.41
N VAL A 47 -9.37 -4.31 -12.15
CA VAL A 47 -8.18 -4.69 -11.41
C VAL A 47 -8.53 -5.68 -10.33
N TYR A 48 -7.70 -6.70 -10.19
CA TYR A 48 -7.80 -7.69 -9.13
C TYR A 48 -6.45 -7.91 -8.48
N LYS A 49 -6.40 -7.93 -7.15
CA LYS A 49 -5.21 -8.33 -6.38
C LYS A 49 -5.24 -9.83 -6.15
N ILE A 50 -4.11 -10.48 -6.35
CA ILE A 50 -3.95 -11.91 -6.11
C ILE A 50 -3.71 -12.11 -4.62
N ARG A 51 -4.74 -12.56 -3.89
CA ARG A 51 -4.66 -12.83 -2.46
C ARG A 51 -3.92 -14.13 -2.18
N ASN A 52 -4.30 -15.19 -2.90
CA ASN A 52 -3.69 -16.51 -2.80
C ASN A 52 -3.57 -17.11 -4.21
N ALA A 53 -2.49 -17.85 -4.44
CA ALA A 53 -2.28 -18.62 -5.66
C ALA A 53 -1.80 -20.03 -5.29
N PHE A 54 -2.51 -21.05 -5.79
CA PHE A 54 -2.32 -22.44 -5.39
C PHE A 54 -1.50 -23.22 -6.44
N PRO A 55 -0.78 -24.28 -6.04
CA PRO A 55 0.02 -25.09 -6.98
C PRO A 55 -0.76 -25.72 -8.14
N ASP A 56 -2.07 -25.90 -7.99
CA ASP A 56 -2.98 -26.42 -9.03
C ASP A 56 -3.42 -25.35 -10.04
N GLY A 57 -2.91 -24.12 -9.94
CA GLY A 57 -3.22 -23.01 -10.83
C GLY A 57 -4.45 -22.20 -10.42
N ARG A 58 -5.17 -22.58 -9.35
CA ARG A 58 -6.27 -21.76 -8.82
C ARG A 58 -5.73 -20.49 -8.18
N MET A 59 -6.51 -19.41 -8.27
CA MET A 59 -6.20 -18.12 -7.65
C MET A 59 -7.43 -17.56 -6.93
N GLU A 60 -7.19 -16.95 -5.78
CA GLU A 60 -8.15 -16.10 -5.09
C GLU A 60 -7.87 -14.65 -5.42
N LEU A 61 -8.86 -14.00 -6.01
CA LEU A 61 -8.75 -12.63 -6.51
C LEU A 61 -9.66 -11.71 -5.71
N ILE A 62 -9.11 -10.58 -5.26
CA ILE A 62 -9.87 -9.50 -4.64
C ILE A 62 -10.04 -8.40 -5.68
N GLY A 63 -11.29 -8.04 -6.00
CA GLY A 63 -11.54 -6.88 -6.87
C GLY A 63 -11.08 -5.60 -6.19
N VAL A 64 -10.26 -4.81 -6.89
CA VAL A 64 -9.74 -3.53 -6.40
C VAL A 64 -10.37 -2.41 -7.21
N ARG A 65 -10.96 -1.46 -6.50
CA ARG A 65 -11.55 -0.27 -7.12
C ARG A 65 -10.44 0.66 -7.60
N ARG A 66 -10.62 1.24 -8.79
CA ARG A 66 -9.65 2.15 -9.41
C ARG A 66 -9.27 3.31 -8.47
N GLU A 67 -10.27 3.87 -7.80
CA GLU A 67 -10.10 5.05 -6.96
C GLU A 67 -9.14 4.79 -5.79
N ILE A 68 -8.91 3.52 -5.40
CA ILE A 68 -7.96 3.19 -4.32
C ILE A 68 -6.54 3.64 -4.66
N PHE A 69 -6.12 3.54 -5.92
CA PHE A 69 -4.76 3.91 -6.35
C PHE A 69 -4.51 5.42 -6.35
N GLU A 70 -5.57 6.22 -6.22
CA GLU A 70 -5.50 7.69 -6.14
C GLU A 70 -5.65 8.18 -4.68
N LEU A 71 -5.86 7.27 -3.73
CA LEU A 71 -6.16 7.59 -2.34
C LEU A 71 -4.97 7.27 -1.43
N GLU A 72 -4.82 8.09 -0.39
CA GLU A 72 -4.00 7.75 0.77
C GLU A 72 -4.89 7.17 1.88
N THR A 73 -4.35 6.20 2.59
CA THR A 73 -4.86 5.72 3.87
C THR A 73 -3.82 5.99 4.95
N GLY A 74 -4.21 5.81 6.21
CA GLY A 74 -3.25 5.94 7.29
C GLY A 74 -3.59 5.12 8.51
N MET A 75 -2.61 5.02 9.40
CA MET A 75 -2.72 4.48 10.75
C MET A 75 -2.25 5.54 11.74
N PHE A 76 -3.05 5.81 12.75
CA PHE A 76 -2.91 6.91 13.69
C PHE A 76 -2.79 6.34 15.09
N PHE A 77 -1.61 6.49 15.68
CA PHE A 77 -1.26 6.01 17.01
C PHE A 77 -1.36 7.17 18.00
N TYR A 78 -2.39 7.16 18.84
CA TYR A 78 -2.70 8.23 19.77
C TYR A 78 -1.95 8.07 21.10
N ALA A 79 -1.42 9.18 21.62
CA ALA A 79 -0.79 9.26 22.92
C ALA A 79 -1.28 10.50 23.69
N GLU A 80 -1.35 10.40 25.02
CA GLU A 80 -1.77 11.47 25.93
C GLU A 80 -0.59 12.38 26.35
N ASP A 81 0.64 11.96 26.08
CA ASP A 81 1.84 12.71 26.42
C ASP A 81 2.85 12.67 25.26
N SER A 82 3.68 13.72 25.20
CA SER A 82 4.63 13.91 24.11
C SER A 82 5.75 12.87 24.12
N GLU A 83 6.14 12.38 25.29
CA GLU A 83 7.24 11.41 25.44
C GLU A 83 6.86 10.07 24.81
N LYS A 84 5.70 9.53 25.16
CA LYS A 84 5.17 8.31 24.54
C LYS A 84 4.93 8.46 23.04
N ALA A 85 4.48 9.63 22.59
CA ALA A 85 4.30 9.90 21.17
C ALA A 85 5.64 9.88 20.42
N GLU A 86 6.69 10.45 21.01
CA GLU A 86 8.06 10.40 20.47
C GLU A 86 8.61 8.97 20.46
N GLU A 87 8.34 8.17 21.50
CA GLU A 87 8.71 6.75 21.53
C GLU A 87 8.01 5.95 20.43
N ASP A 88 6.70 6.15 20.22
CA ASP A 88 5.94 5.52 19.13
C ASP A 88 6.49 5.89 17.76
N PHE A 89 6.77 7.19 17.55
CA PHE A 89 7.39 7.70 16.33
C PHE A 89 8.76 7.06 16.10
N LYS A 90 9.61 7.03 17.12
CA LYS A 90 10.95 6.45 17.03
C LYS A 90 10.90 4.96 16.75
N ARG A 91 10.06 4.20 17.46
CA ARG A 91 9.88 2.76 17.24
C ARG A 91 9.46 2.45 15.80
N LEU A 92 8.57 3.28 15.24
CA LEU A 92 8.08 3.10 13.87
C LEU A 92 9.18 3.37 12.85
N VAL A 93 9.96 4.45 13.03
CA VAL A 93 11.10 4.76 12.16
C VAL A 93 12.19 3.70 12.28
N ASP A 94 12.51 3.26 13.49
CA ASP A 94 13.50 2.20 13.72
C ASP A 94 13.04 0.85 13.13
N LEU A 95 11.73 0.58 13.09
CA LEU A 95 11.18 -0.59 12.42
C LEU A 95 11.49 -0.56 10.92
N ALA A 96 11.30 0.58 10.26
CA ALA A 96 11.60 0.73 8.83
C ALA A 96 13.08 0.56 8.48
N VAL A 97 13.99 0.81 9.43
CA VAL A 97 15.41 0.53 9.27
C VAL A 97 15.70 -0.98 9.32
N ARG A 98 15.00 -1.72 10.20
CA ARG A 98 15.21 -3.18 10.35
C ARG A 98 14.49 -3.99 9.28
N HIS A 99 13.29 -3.55 8.91
CA HIS A 99 12.41 -4.19 7.95
C HIS A 99 11.85 -3.13 7.03
N ALA A 100 12.27 -3.16 5.76
CA ALA A 100 11.80 -2.19 4.79
C ALA A 100 10.25 -2.21 4.70
N PRO A 101 9.59 -1.03 4.67
CA PRO A 101 8.15 -0.96 4.51
C PRO A 101 7.72 -1.44 3.11
N PRO A 102 6.46 -1.87 2.94
CA PRO A 102 5.95 -2.35 1.66
C PRO A 102 5.98 -1.29 0.54
N ALA A 103 5.72 -0.04 0.91
CA ALA A 103 5.75 1.10 0.00
C ALA A 103 6.33 2.33 0.72
N ARG A 104 6.45 3.45 -0.01
CA ARG A 104 6.77 4.74 0.59
C ARG A 104 5.65 5.17 1.53
N ALA A 105 6.00 5.69 2.70
CA ALA A 105 5.05 6.20 3.67
C ALA A 105 5.56 7.46 4.35
N LYS A 106 4.66 8.38 4.64
CA LYS A 106 4.91 9.57 5.47
C LYS A 106 4.68 9.19 6.93
N VAL A 107 5.59 9.59 7.81
CA VAL A 107 5.40 9.51 9.25
C VAL A 107 5.45 10.90 9.84
N HIS A 108 4.38 11.31 10.50
CA HIS A 108 4.30 12.59 11.18
C HIS A 108 4.12 12.38 12.69
N LEU A 109 4.93 13.06 13.49
CA LEU A 109 4.62 13.29 14.89
C LEU A 109 3.87 14.62 14.98
N THR A 110 2.66 14.59 15.53
CA THR A 110 1.76 15.74 15.55
C THR A 110 1.15 15.97 16.92
N GLN A 111 0.77 17.22 17.16
CA GLN A 111 0.02 17.66 18.33
C GLN A 111 -1.38 18.13 17.89
N PHE A 112 -2.42 17.50 18.42
CA PHE A 112 -3.83 17.88 18.22
C PHE A 112 -4.30 18.91 19.25
N SER A 113 -3.88 18.73 20.50
CA SER A 113 -4.12 19.63 21.63
C SER A 113 -2.94 19.55 22.60
N ASP A 114 -2.94 20.35 23.65
CA ASP A 114 -1.85 20.40 24.65
C ASP A 114 -1.52 19.02 25.25
N ASP A 115 -2.52 18.14 25.31
CA ASP A 115 -2.51 16.81 25.92
C ASP A 115 -2.81 15.67 24.95
N ARG A 116 -2.78 15.93 23.63
CA ARG A 116 -3.09 14.89 22.62
C ARG A 116 -2.11 14.92 21.47
N PHE A 117 -1.39 13.82 21.34
CA PHE A 117 -0.38 13.62 20.32
C PHE A 117 -0.73 12.43 19.44
N VAL A 118 -0.25 12.48 18.20
CA VAL A 118 -0.43 11.39 17.24
C VAL A 118 0.84 11.17 16.45
N THR A 119 1.26 9.90 16.40
CA THR A 119 2.14 9.40 15.35
C THR A 119 1.26 8.90 14.20
N ALA A 120 1.25 9.64 13.09
CA ALA A 120 0.50 9.30 11.90
C ALA A 120 1.42 8.63 10.88
N MET A 121 1.06 7.43 10.41
CA MET A 121 1.67 6.76 9.27
C MET A 121 0.70 6.81 8.09
N ILE A 122 1.07 7.49 7.00
CA ILE A 122 0.22 7.74 5.84
C ILE A 122 0.88 7.17 4.59
N PHE A 123 0.14 6.40 3.80
CA PHE A 123 0.67 5.62 2.68
C PHE A 123 -0.42 5.35 1.63
N PRO A 124 -0.07 4.90 0.41
CA PRO A 124 -1.04 4.63 -0.65
C PRO A 124 -2.03 3.54 -0.24
N ALA A 125 -3.32 3.74 -0.50
CA ALA A 125 -4.40 2.94 0.09
C ALA A 125 -4.41 1.47 -0.37
N GLU A 126 -3.85 1.16 -1.52
CA GLU A 126 -3.71 -0.19 -2.06
C GLU A 126 -2.77 -1.10 -1.25
N PHE A 127 -1.90 -0.51 -0.41
CA PHE A 127 -0.98 -1.22 0.49
C PHE A 127 -1.51 -1.39 1.92
N ASN A 128 -2.79 -1.13 2.19
CA ASN A 128 -3.37 -1.19 3.54
C ASN A 128 -3.14 -2.52 4.26
N GLU A 129 -3.29 -3.64 3.56
CA GLU A 129 -3.06 -4.97 4.15
C GLU A 129 -1.58 -5.22 4.39
N GLU A 130 -0.72 -4.84 3.45
CA GLU A 130 0.73 -5.02 3.55
C GLU A 130 1.34 -4.22 4.69
N PHE A 131 0.91 -2.96 4.89
CA PHE A 131 1.37 -2.17 6.04
C PHE A 131 0.87 -2.75 7.35
N SER A 132 -0.36 -3.27 7.39
CA SER A 132 -0.89 -3.95 8.58
C SER A 132 -0.04 -5.17 8.92
N GLN A 133 0.27 -6.00 7.91
CA GLN A 133 1.12 -7.18 8.10
C GLN A 133 2.55 -6.80 8.49
N TRP A 134 3.13 -5.77 7.85
CA TRP A 134 4.47 -5.29 8.16
C TRP A 134 4.62 -4.80 9.61
N LEU A 135 3.61 -4.12 10.16
CA LEU A 135 3.59 -3.74 11.57
C LEU A 135 3.51 -4.96 12.49
N LEU A 136 2.70 -5.97 12.13
CA LEU A 136 2.57 -7.21 12.90
C LEU A 136 3.88 -8.03 12.88
N ASP A 137 4.48 -8.21 11.71
CA ASP A 137 5.76 -8.92 11.53
C ASP A 137 6.90 -8.20 12.27
N GLY A 138 6.85 -6.86 12.29
CA GLY A 138 7.76 -6.01 13.05
C GLY A 138 7.51 -5.99 14.56
N ASN A 139 6.47 -6.67 15.04
CA ASN A 139 5.95 -6.61 16.41
C ASN A 139 5.82 -5.16 16.92
N TYR A 140 5.31 -4.27 16.06
CA TYR A 140 5.07 -2.89 16.42
C TYR A 140 3.93 -2.80 17.44
N GLN A 141 4.20 -2.12 18.55
CA GLN A 141 3.22 -1.88 19.60
C GLN A 141 3.21 -0.38 19.91
N THR A 142 2.02 0.23 19.87
CA THR A 142 1.80 1.60 20.34
C THR A 142 1.47 1.59 21.84
N CYS A 143 1.63 2.74 22.47
CA CYS A 143 1.21 2.96 23.84
C CYS A 143 -0.31 3.18 24.03
N GLY A 144 -1.06 3.45 22.95
CA GLY A 144 -2.45 3.93 23.06
C GLY A 144 -3.39 3.40 21.99
N ALA A 145 -4.50 4.12 21.80
CA ALA A 145 -5.52 3.77 20.83
C ALA A 145 -5.00 3.91 19.40
N VAL A 146 -5.49 3.04 18.52
CA VAL A 146 -5.17 3.06 17.09
C VAL A 146 -6.43 3.30 16.28
N GLU A 147 -6.33 4.20 15.31
CA GLU A 147 -7.33 4.36 14.28
C GLU A 147 -6.68 4.19 12.91
N GLY A 148 -7.38 3.54 11.97
CA GLY A 148 -6.87 3.32 10.62
C GLY A 148 -7.92 3.53 9.54
N GLY A 149 -7.46 3.79 8.32
CA GLY A 149 -8.30 3.86 7.13
C GLY A 149 -8.28 5.22 6.43
N ILE A 150 -8.91 5.25 5.26
CA ILE A 150 -8.99 6.41 4.37
C ILE A 150 -9.68 7.59 5.06
N GLU A 151 -10.80 7.34 5.75
CA GLU A 151 -11.54 8.40 6.46
C GLU A 151 -10.72 9.02 7.59
N ALA A 152 -9.92 8.22 8.30
CA ALA A 152 -9.02 8.72 9.33
C ALA A 152 -7.94 9.63 8.73
N CYS A 153 -7.39 9.23 7.59
CA CYS A 153 -6.44 10.05 6.83
C CYS A 153 -7.05 11.37 6.34
N GLN A 154 -8.27 11.34 5.80
CA GLN A 154 -8.98 12.53 5.38
C GLN A 154 -9.28 13.48 6.54
N ARG A 155 -9.68 12.95 7.71
CA ARG A 155 -9.89 13.76 8.91
C ARG A 155 -8.59 14.36 9.40
N TYR A 156 -7.50 13.60 9.42
CA TYR A 156 -6.19 14.09 9.80
C TYR A 156 -5.78 15.30 8.95
N TYR A 157 -5.94 15.23 7.63
CA TYR A 157 -5.65 16.37 6.75
C TYR A 157 -6.58 17.55 6.97
N ARG A 158 -7.87 17.31 7.21
CA ARG A 158 -8.85 18.38 7.45
C ARG A 158 -8.59 19.14 8.76
N LEU A 159 -8.15 18.42 9.80
CA LEU A 159 -7.87 18.99 11.11
C LEU A 159 -6.57 19.79 11.13
N ASP A 160 -5.70 19.60 10.14
CA ASP A 160 -4.40 20.29 9.98
C ASP A 160 -3.62 20.42 11.32
N PRO A 161 -3.35 19.29 12.01
CA PRO A 161 -2.73 19.33 13.32
C PRO A 161 -1.30 19.88 13.21
N ARG A 162 -0.80 20.46 14.31
CA ARG A 162 0.56 21.00 14.36
C ARG A 162 1.56 19.85 14.23
N ILE A 163 2.29 19.83 13.12
CA ILE A 163 3.33 18.83 12.88
C ILE A 163 4.60 19.23 13.63
N LEU A 164 5.02 18.40 14.57
CA LEU A 164 6.25 18.56 15.35
C LEU A 164 7.45 17.96 14.63
N ARG A 165 7.25 16.82 13.96
CA ARG A 165 8.32 16.12 13.21
C ARG A 165 7.76 15.40 11.99
N ARG A 166 8.57 15.33 10.93
CA ARG A 166 8.29 14.57 9.71
C ARG A 166 9.42 13.59 9.44
N HIS A 167 9.06 12.42 8.92
CA HIS A 167 10.00 11.45 8.39
C HIS A 167 9.38 10.72 7.21
N GLN A 168 10.19 10.37 6.23
CA GLN A 168 9.77 9.61 5.05
C GLN A 168 10.34 8.21 5.16
N LEU A 169 9.48 7.20 5.16
CA LEU A 169 9.88 5.81 5.01
C LEU A 169 10.05 5.51 3.52
N TRP A 170 11.10 4.78 3.21
CA TRP A 170 11.43 4.34 1.85
C TRP A 170 11.33 2.84 1.80
N ASN A 171 10.60 2.31 0.82
CA ASN A 171 10.57 0.89 0.55
C ASN A 171 11.91 0.42 -0.03
N SER A 172 12.21 -0.86 0.16
CA SER A 172 13.17 -1.59 -0.65
C SER A 172 12.36 -2.44 -1.61
N PRO A 173 12.23 -2.08 -2.91
CA PRO A 173 11.41 -2.84 -3.83
C PRO A 173 11.99 -4.26 -3.98
N ALA A 174 11.14 -5.27 -3.74
CA ALA A 174 11.49 -6.66 -4.01
C ALA A 174 11.39 -7.02 -5.50
N ILE A 175 10.60 -6.25 -6.27
CA ILE A 175 10.39 -6.38 -7.71
C ILE A 175 10.52 -4.99 -8.33
N GLU A 176 11.29 -4.88 -9.41
CA GLU A 176 11.41 -3.64 -10.17
C GLU A 176 10.15 -3.40 -11.03
N SER A 177 9.54 -2.23 -10.89
CA SER A 177 8.35 -1.83 -11.65
C SER A 177 8.72 -1.28 -13.02
N MET A 178 8.02 -1.73 -14.05
CA MET A 178 8.11 -1.16 -15.40
C MET A 178 7.37 0.18 -15.47
N THR A 179 7.85 1.08 -16.33
CA THR A 179 7.23 2.39 -16.57
C THR A 179 7.25 2.73 -18.06
N GLY A 180 6.41 3.66 -18.49
CA GLY A 180 6.35 4.22 -19.83
C GLY A 180 6.13 3.18 -20.93
N SER A 181 7.00 3.17 -21.94
CA SER A 181 6.85 2.27 -23.09
C SER A 181 6.98 0.79 -22.72
N LEU A 182 7.82 0.45 -21.74
CA LEU A 182 7.98 -0.93 -21.28
C LEU A 182 6.70 -1.46 -20.64
N LEU A 183 6.05 -0.64 -19.83
CA LEU A 183 4.76 -0.98 -19.24
C LEU A 183 3.67 -1.08 -20.31
N LEU A 184 3.64 -0.16 -21.27
CA LEU A 184 2.68 -0.22 -22.38
C LEU A 184 2.84 -1.49 -23.21
N GLU A 185 4.06 -1.93 -23.49
CA GLU A 185 4.32 -3.21 -24.16
C GLU A 185 3.85 -4.38 -23.30
N ALA A 186 4.13 -4.34 -21.99
CA ALA A 186 3.71 -5.36 -21.04
C ALA A 186 2.18 -5.51 -20.95
N THR A 187 1.41 -4.42 -21.15
CA THR A 187 -0.06 -4.50 -21.18
C THR A 187 -0.59 -5.45 -22.25
N ASN A 188 0.16 -5.74 -23.32
CA ASN A 188 -0.28 -6.67 -24.37
C ASN A 188 0.11 -8.13 -24.08
N ARG A 189 0.72 -8.43 -22.92
CA ARG A 189 1.17 -9.78 -22.54
C ARG A 189 0.18 -10.41 -21.56
N ALA A 190 -0.05 -11.71 -21.70
CA ALA A 190 -0.87 -12.46 -20.75
C ALA A 190 -0.16 -12.65 -19.40
N ILE A 191 1.16 -12.88 -19.44
CA ILE A 191 2.03 -13.00 -18.26
C ILE A 191 3.08 -11.89 -18.37
N VAL A 192 3.09 -11.01 -17.38
CA VAL A 192 3.91 -9.79 -17.38
C VAL A 192 5.34 -10.06 -16.90
N ARG A 193 5.49 -11.01 -15.98
CA ARG A 193 6.76 -11.44 -15.40
C ARG A 193 6.78 -12.93 -15.16
#